data_AF-A0A949M407-F1
#
_entry.id   AF-A0A949M407-F1
#
_cell.length_a   1.000
_cell.length_b   1.000
_cell.length_c   1.000
_cell.angle_alpha   90.00
_cell.angle_beta   90.00
_cell.angle_gamma   90.00
#
_symmetry.space_group_name_H-M   'P 1'
#
loop_
_entity.id
_entity.type
_entity.pdbx_description
1 polymer ?
#
loop_
_entity_poly.entity_id
_entity_poly.type
_entity_poly.pdbx_seq_one_letter_code
_entity_poly.pdbx_strand_id
1 'polypeptide(L)'
;MSTMSSERHPTTALPAFVLGALEVDDAVAVGQHVAACARCRADVGVFVQSIALPPRPGHAAALPRPAVKRQLMARIAAEQAAAPDPVPQQTLLMRLWRRLRLATASVVTSGRLLAHRWLDRDRDERLDRLR
;
A
#
# COMPACT_ATOMS: atom_id res chain seq x y z
N MET A 1 -12.91 7.63 3.13
CA MET A 1 -13.75 7.55 1.91
C MET A 1 -12.82 7.64 0.72
N SER A 2 -12.35 6.50 0.25
CA SER A 2 -11.52 6.38 -0.95
C SER A 2 -12.42 6.50 -2.17
N THR A 3 -12.14 7.47 -3.04
CA THR A 3 -12.86 7.66 -4.29
C THR A 3 -12.60 6.49 -5.22
N MET A 4 -13.66 5.76 -5.56
CA MET A 4 -13.70 4.80 -6.67
C MET A 4 -13.30 5.49 -7.98
N SER A 5 -12.06 5.28 -8.42
CA SER A 5 -11.61 5.60 -9.79
C SER A 5 -11.93 4.40 -10.70
N SER A 6 -13.20 4.19 -11.02
CA SER A 6 -13.66 3.00 -11.77
C SER A 6 -13.36 3.00 -13.27
N GLU A 7 -12.68 4.02 -13.81
CA GLU A 7 -12.38 4.11 -15.26
C GLU A 7 -10.89 4.18 -15.60
N ARG A 8 -10.00 4.17 -14.60
CA ARG A 8 -8.56 4.31 -14.84
C ARG A 8 -7.88 2.96 -14.58
N HIS A 9 -7.39 2.32 -15.64
CA HIS A 9 -6.58 1.10 -15.54
C HIS A 9 -5.48 1.29 -14.49
N PRO A 10 -5.30 0.35 -13.54
CA PRO A 10 -4.35 0.50 -12.44
C PRO A 10 -2.92 0.19 -12.92
N THR A 11 -2.45 0.87 -13.96
CA THR A 11 -1.17 0.60 -14.64
C THR A 11 0.04 0.65 -13.70
N THR A 12 -0.03 1.48 -12.66
CA THR A 12 1.02 1.59 -11.63
C THR A 12 1.00 0.44 -10.62
N ALA A 13 -0.15 -0.21 -10.41
CA ALA A 13 -0.30 -1.30 -9.46
C ALA A 13 -0.09 -2.68 -10.11
N LEU A 14 -0.20 -2.80 -11.44
CA LEU A 14 0.01 -4.07 -12.14
C LEU A 14 1.39 -4.71 -11.91
N PRO A 15 2.53 -3.98 -11.93
CA PRO A 15 3.82 -4.59 -11.62
C PRO A 15 3.88 -5.14 -10.20
N ALA A 16 3.39 -4.37 -9.21
CA ALA A 16 3.36 -4.78 -7.82
C ALA A 16 2.43 -5.98 -7.60
N PHE A 17 1.30 -6.03 -8.31
CA PHE A 17 0.39 -7.17 -8.31
C PHE A 17 1.06 -8.44 -8.83
N VAL A 18 1.75 -8.38 -9.98
CA VAL A 18 2.45 -9.53 -10.56
C VAL A 18 3.59 -10.00 -9.67
N LEU A 19 4.28 -9.09 -8.99
CA LEU A 19 5.36 -9.41 -8.06
C LEU A 19 4.87 -9.87 -6.67
N GLY A 20 3.55 -9.84 -6.40
CA GLY A 20 3.00 -10.17 -5.09
C GLY A 20 3.39 -9.18 -3.99
N ALA A 21 3.64 -7.91 -4.36
CA ALA A 21 4.10 -6.85 -3.48
C ALA A 21 2.99 -5.88 -3.02
N LEU A 22 1.72 -6.21 -3.31
CA LEU A 22 0.56 -5.46 -2.82
C LEU A 22 0.07 -6.00 -1.48
N GLU A 23 -0.52 -5.12 -0.68
CA GLU A 23 -1.33 -5.53 0.48
C GLU A 23 -2.52 -6.39 0.03
N VAL A 24 -3.03 -7.22 0.94
CA VAL A 24 -4.05 -8.23 0.61
C VAL A 24 -5.29 -7.61 -0.04
N ASP A 25 -5.82 -6.52 0.53
CA ASP A 25 -7.03 -5.87 0.04
C ASP A 25 -6.82 -5.26 -1.36
N ASP A 26 -5.65 -4.65 -1.59
CA ASP A 26 -5.28 -4.06 -2.88
C ASP A 26 -5.07 -5.16 -3.95
N ALA A 27 -4.45 -6.28 -3.57
CA ALA A 27 -4.25 -7.42 -4.45
C ALA A 27 -5.60 -8.01 -4.90
N VAL A 28 -6.58 -8.11 -4.00
CA VAL A 28 -7.94 -8.58 -4.33
C VAL A 28 -8.61 -7.62 -5.31
N ALA A 29 -8.57 -6.31 -5.05
CA ALA A 29 -9.19 -5.31 -5.92
C ALA A 29 -8.57 -5.29 -7.32
N VAL A 30 -7.24 -5.33 -7.41
CA VAL A 30 -6.53 -5.39 -8.70
C VAL A 30 -6.79 -6.71 -9.42
N GLY A 31 -6.82 -7.83 -8.68
CA GLY A 31 -7.14 -9.15 -9.24
C GLY A 31 -8.53 -9.21 -9.86
N GLN A 32 -9.54 -8.65 -9.19
CA GLN A 32 -10.90 -8.52 -9.74
C GLN A 32 -10.93 -7.70 -11.04
N HIS A 33 -10.19 -6.58 -11.09
CA HIS A 33 -10.10 -5.77 -12.30
C HIS A 33 -9.40 -6.51 -13.44
N VAL A 34 -8.28 -7.20 -13.17
CA VAL A 34 -7.54 -8.00 -14.16
C VAL A 34 -8.41 -9.13 -14.72
N ALA A 35 -9.24 -9.75 -13.87
CA ALA A 35 -10.19 -10.77 -14.31
C ALA A 35 -11.23 -10.20 -15.29
N ALA A 36 -11.73 -8.98 -15.05
CA ALA A 36 -12.74 -8.34 -15.89
C ALA A 36 -12.19 -7.57 -17.12
N CYS A 37 -10.93 -7.13 -17.09
CA CYS A 37 -10.35 -6.25 -18.11
C CYS A 37 -9.34 -6.95 -19.01
N ALA A 38 -9.67 -7.08 -20.31
CA ALA A 38 -8.79 -7.73 -21.29
C ALA A 38 -7.43 -7.02 -21.45
N ARG A 39 -7.42 -5.68 -21.40
CA ARG A 39 -6.18 -4.89 -21.50
C ARG A 39 -5.26 -5.14 -20.31
N CYS A 40 -5.77 -5.07 -19.09
CA CYS A 40 -4.95 -5.31 -17.90
C CYS A 40 -4.48 -6.77 -17.83
N ARG A 41 -5.25 -7.72 -18.35
CA ARG A 41 -4.81 -9.11 -18.50
C ARG A 41 -3.64 -9.24 -19.48
N ALA A 42 -3.68 -8.52 -20.61
CA ALA A 42 -2.58 -8.48 -21.56
C ALA A 42 -1.31 -7.87 -20.92
N ASP A 43 -1.46 -6.75 -20.21
CA ASP A 43 -0.35 -6.08 -19.51
C ASP A 43 0.28 -7.01 -18.44
N VAL A 44 -0.54 -7.71 -17.65
CA VAL A 44 -0.07 -8.74 -16.71
C VAL A 44 0.73 -9.83 -17.43
N GLY A 45 0.25 -10.30 -18.58
CA GLY A 45 0.97 -11.27 -19.41
C GLY A 45 2.36 -10.81 -19.82
N VAL A 46 2.52 -9.54 -20.20
CA VAL A 46 3.82 -8.94 -20.55
C VAL A 46 4.76 -8.93 -19.35
N PHE A 47 4.27 -8.54 -18.17
CA PHE A 47 5.08 -8.55 -16.95
C PHE A 47 5.52 -9.96 -16.56
N VAL A 48 4.59 -10.93 -16.60
CA VAL A 48 4.90 -12.34 -16.30
C VAL A 48 5.98 -12.87 -17.25
N GLN A 49 5.90 -12.60 -18.54
CA GLN A 49 6.93 -13.00 -19.51
C GLN A 49 8.29 -12.37 -19.22
N SER A 50 8.28 -11.10 -18.81
CA SER A 50 9.51 -10.37 -18.48
C SER A 50 10.21 -10.94 -17.24
N ILE A 51 9.45 -11.41 -16.26
CA ILE A 51 9.96 -12.03 -15.02
C ILE A 51 10.39 -13.48 -15.27
N ALA A 52 9.70 -14.20 -16.14
CA ALA A 52 9.99 -15.59 -16.48
C ALA A 52 11.25 -15.76 -17.35
N LEU A 53 11.92 -14.67 -17.73
CA LEU A 53 13.13 -14.74 -18.52
C LEU A 53 14.21 -15.50 -17.74
N PRO A 54 14.68 -16.67 -18.23
CA PRO A 54 15.71 -17.42 -17.54
C PRO A 54 16.98 -16.57 -17.44
N PRO A 55 17.75 -16.71 -16.35
CA PRO A 55 19.04 -16.05 -16.26
C PRO A 55 19.88 -16.40 -17.49
N ARG A 56 20.51 -15.37 -18.06
CA ARG A 56 21.30 -15.51 -19.29
C ARG A 56 22.28 -16.67 -19.14
N PRO A 57 22.42 -17.57 -20.14
CA PRO A 57 23.38 -18.66 -20.07
C PRO A 57 24.80 -18.12 -19.77
N GLY A 58 25.48 -18.75 -18.81
CA GLY A 58 26.75 -18.28 -18.24
C GLY A 58 26.61 -17.40 -16.99
N HIS A 59 25.41 -16.93 -16.68
CA HIS A 59 25.07 -16.30 -15.40
C HIS A 59 24.30 -17.31 -14.56
N ALA A 60 24.98 -18.36 -14.09
CA ALA A 60 24.44 -19.11 -12.96
C ALA A 60 24.24 -18.12 -11.81
N ALA A 61 23.21 -18.32 -10.99
CA ALA A 61 23.04 -17.64 -9.71
C ALA A 61 24.14 -18.07 -8.73
N ALA A 62 25.39 -17.85 -9.10
CA ALA A 62 26.54 -18.02 -8.24
C ALA A 62 26.44 -16.92 -7.18
N LEU A 63 26.47 -17.31 -5.91
CA LEU A 63 26.60 -16.33 -4.84
C LEU A 63 27.81 -15.43 -5.17
N PRO A 64 27.66 -14.10 -5.06
CA PRO A 64 28.77 -13.20 -5.30
C PRO A 64 29.90 -13.57 -4.33
N ARG A 65 31.15 -13.56 -4.83
CA ARG A 65 32.33 -13.87 -4.00
C ARG A 65 32.29 -13.00 -2.73
N PRO A 66 32.55 -13.53 -1.52
CA PRO A 66 32.47 -12.75 -0.28
C PRO A 66 33.32 -11.48 -0.29
N ALA A 67 34.44 -11.48 -1.03
CA ALA A 67 35.27 -10.29 -1.25
C ALA A 67 34.52 -9.16 -1.98
N VAL A 68 33.72 -9.48 -3.00
CA VAL A 68 32.93 -8.49 -3.75
C VAL A 68 31.86 -7.87 -2.86
N LYS A 69 31.17 -8.68 -2.04
CA LYS A 69 30.21 -8.16 -1.05
C LYS A 69 30.89 -7.20 -0.08
N ARG A 70 32.04 -7.59 0.49
CA ARG A 70 32.79 -6.73 1.43
C ARG A 70 33.24 -5.44 0.78
N GLN A 71 33.79 -5.51 -0.43
CA GLN A 71 34.24 -4.34 -1.18
C GLN A 71 33.09 -3.39 -1.50
N LEU A 72 31.94 -3.91 -1.95
CA LEU A 72 30.76 -3.11 -2.22
C LEU A 72 30.23 -2.43 -0.94
N MET A 73 30.14 -3.16 0.16
CA MET A 73 29.67 -2.61 1.43
C MET A 73 30.63 -1.55 2.00
N ALA A 74 31.94 -1.75 1.86
CA ALA A 74 32.93 -0.75 2.23
C ALA A 74 32.77 0.53 1.40
N ARG A 75 32.49 0.40 0.10
CA ARG A 75 32.24 1.55 -0.78
C ARG A 75 30.96 2.31 -0.39
N ILE A 76 29.85 1.59 -0.15
CA ILE A 76 28.59 2.21 0.31
C ILE A 76 28.81 2.96 1.63
N ALA A 77 29.55 2.36 2.58
CA ALA A 77 29.86 3.00 3.86
C ALA A 77 30.73 4.26 3.68
N ALA A 78 31.73 4.22 2.79
CA ALA A 78 32.56 5.37 2.47
C ALA A 78 31.76 6.49 1.80
N GLU A 79 30.86 6.17 0.87
CA GLU A 79 29.97 7.14 0.24
C GLU A 79 29.00 7.77 1.25
N GLN A 80 28.48 6.99 2.21
CA GLN A 80 27.64 7.52 3.30
C GLN A 80 28.42 8.39 4.29
N ALA A 81 29.68 8.05 4.57
CA ALA A 81 30.54 8.84 5.45
C ALA A 81 31.05 10.13 4.78
N ALA A 82 31.20 10.12 3.46
CA ALA A 82 31.59 11.29 2.66
C ALA A 82 30.39 12.16 2.24
N ALA A 83 29.17 11.61 2.33
CA ALA A 83 27.97 12.39 2.07
C ALA A 83 27.87 13.53 3.11
N PRO A 84 27.60 14.78 2.68
CA PRO A 84 27.30 15.85 3.62
C PRO A 84 26.11 15.46 4.49
N ASP A 85 26.07 15.98 5.71
CA ASP A 85 25.01 15.72 6.69
C ASP A 85 23.64 15.61 5.99
N PRO A 86 22.86 14.55 6.24
CA PRO A 86 21.57 14.37 5.59
C PRO A 86 20.75 15.63 5.86
N VAL A 87 20.56 16.44 4.82
CA VAL A 87 19.73 17.64 4.90
C VAL A 87 18.38 17.15 5.38
N PRO A 88 17.88 17.57 6.56
CA PRO A 88 16.62 17.08 7.06
C PRO A 88 15.54 17.50 6.07
N GLN A 89 15.09 16.55 5.24
CA GLN A 89 13.91 16.67 4.38
C GLN A 89 12.63 16.62 5.24
N GLN A 90 12.63 17.38 6.33
CA GLN A 90 11.43 17.70 7.08
C GLN A 90 10.66 18.69 6.22
N THR A 91 9.86 18.16 5.31
CA THR A 91 8.89 18.94 4.55
C THR A 91 8.08 19.79 5.55
N LEU A 92 7.95 21.08 5.28
CA LEU A 92 7.20 22.03 6.11
C LEU A 92 5.78 21.53 6.44
N LEU A 93 5.21 20.70 5.56
CA LEU A 93 3.99 19.93 5.77
C LEU A 93 4.03 19.06 7.04
N MET A 94 5.10 18.29 7.30
CA MET A 94 5.19 17.46 8.52
C MET A 94 5.23 18.28 9.81
N ARG A 95 5.83 19.48 9.80
CA ARG A 95 5.85 20.38 10.97
C ARG A 95 4.47 20.98 11.26
N LEU A 96 3.66 21.25 10.23
CA LEU A 96 2.29 21.75 10.36
C LEU A 96 1.33 20.67 10.90
N TRP A 97 1.46 19.42 10.46
CA TRP A 97 0.57 18.33 10.88
C TRP A 97 0.78 17.91 12.34
N ARG A 98 2.01 18.03 12.85
CA ARG A 98 2.32 17.77 14.27
C ARG A 98 1.67 18.79 15.21
N ARG A 99 1.41 20.01 14.76
CA ARG A 99 0.66 21.03 15.52
C ARG A 99 -0.86 20.79 15.46
N LEU A 100 -1.38 20.23 14.37
CA LEU A 100 -2.82 20.00 14.20
C LEU A 100 -3.36 18.78 14.99
N ARG A 101 -2.52 17.79 15.30
CA ARG A 101 -2.93 16.58 16.07
C ARG A 101 -3.28 16.82 17.54
N LEU A 102 -2.91 17.96 18.13
CA LEU A 102 -3.24 18.25 19.54
C LEU A 102 -4.64 18.88 19.73
N ALA A 103 -5.37 19.18 18.64
CA ALA A 103 -6.65 19.88 18.70
C ALA A 103 -7.91 19.00 18.50
N THR A 104 -7.79 17.69 18.26
CA THR A 104 -8.95 16.83 17.90
C THR A 104 -9.42 15.87 19.00
N ALA A 105 -8.91 15.96 20.23
CA ALA A 105 -9.24 15.04 21.31
C ALA A 105 -10.59 15.29 22.02
N SER A 106 -11.44 16.23 21.57
CA SER A 106 -12.61 16.65 22.37
C SER A 106 -14.01 16.40 21.77
N VAL A 107 -14.18 15.76 20.60
CA VAL A 107 -15.51 15.70 19.94
C VAL A 107 -16.14 14.30 19.82
N VAL A 108 -15.41 13.20 20.11
CA VAL A 108 -15.91 11.84 19.79
C VAL A 108 -16.80 11.19 20.89
N THR A 109 -16.97 11.82 22.05
CA THR A 109 -17.78 11.23 23.13
C THR A 109 -19.29 11.51 23.04
N SER A 110 -19.74 12.55 22.32
CA SER A 110 -21.16 12.93 22.31
C SER A 110 -22.03 12.17 21.29
N GLY A 111 -21.46 11.67 20.19
CA GLY A 111 -22.23 11.00 19.13
C GLY A 111 -22.68 9.58 19.46
N ARG A 112 -22.00 8.90 20.41
CA ARG A 112 -22.22 7.49 20.71
C ARG A 112 -23.44 7.22 21.60
N LEU A 113 -23.90 8.21 22.35
CA LEU A 113 -25.04 8.06 23.27
C LEU A 113 -26.40 8.26 22.57
N LEU A 114 -26.45 9.03 21.48
CA LEU A 114 -27.70 9.26 20.75
C LEU A 114 -28.05 8.09 19.80
N ALA A 115 -27.03 7.41 19.24
CA ALA A 115 -27.26 6.26 18.35
C ALA A 115 -27.83 5.03 19.09
N HIS A 116 -27.43 4.80 20.34
CA HIS A 116 -27.91 3.63 21.10
C HIS A 116 -29.39 3.75 21.51
N ARG A 117 -29.90 4.98 21.73
CA ARG A 117 -31.32 5.20 22.05
C ARG A 117 -32.26 5.06 20.85
N TRP A 118 -31.75 5.26 19.64
CA TRP A 118 -32.58 5.11 18.42
C TRP A 118 -32.80 3.63 18.08
N LEU A 119 -31.79 2.78 18.32
CA LEU A 119 -31.88 1.35 18.01
C LEU A 119 -32.79 0.56 18.98
N ASP A 120 -32.90 0.99 20.24
CA ASP A 120 -33.79 0.35 21.22
C ASP A 120 -35.27 0.64 20.93
N ARG A 121 -35.58 1.87 20.50
CA ARG A 121 -36.96 2.27 20.18
C ARG A 121 -37.56 1.44 19.03
N ASP A 122 -36.76 1.12 18.02
CA ASP A 122 -37.22 0.35 16.85
C ASP A 122 -37.41 -1.15 17.17
N ARG A 123 -36.79 -1.65 18.24
CA ARG A 123 -36.91 -3.04 18.68
C ARG A 123 -38.21 -3.27 19.44
N ASP A 124 -38.61 -2.34 20.30
CA ASP A 124 -39.84 -2.45 21.09
C ASP A 124 -41.10 -2.38 20.19
N GLU A 125 -41.11 -1.49 19.19
CA GLU A 125 -42.25 -1.37 18.24
C GLU A 125 -42.46 -2.63 17.38
N ARG A 126 -41.44 -3.46 17.18
CA ARG A 126 -41.58 -4.73 16.44
C ARG A 126 -42.15 -5.85 17.30
N LEU A 127 -41.86 -5.84 18.60
CA LEU A 127 -42.36 -6.87 19.52
C LEU A 127 -43.84 -6.67 19.82
N ASP A 128 -44.31 -5.42 19.89
CA ASP A 128 -45.72 -5.11 20.09
C ASP A 128 -46.61 -5.44 18.89
N ARG A 129 -46.06 -5.50 17.66
CA ARG A 129 -46.81 -5.94 16.47
C ARG A 129 -46.95 -7.45 16.33
N LEU A 130 -46.22 -8.21 17.14
CA LEU A 130 -46.22 -9.68 17.10
C LEU A 130 -47.05 -10.30 18.24
N ARG A 131 -47.70 -9.49 19.06
CA ARG A 131 -48.69 -9.90 20.07
C ARG A 131 -50.09 -9.51 19.62
#